data_AF-A0A497RY99-F1
#
_entry.id   AF-A0A497RY99-F1
#
_cell.length_a   1.000
_cell.length_b   1.000
_cell.length_c   1.000
_cell.angle_alpha   90.00
_cell.angle_beta   90.00
_cell.angle_gamma   90.00
#
_symmetry.space_group_name_H-M   'P 1'
#
loop_
_entity.id
_entity.type
_entity.pdbx_description
1 polymer ?
#
loop_
_entity_poly.entity_id
_entity_poly.type
_entity_poly.pdbx_seq_one_letter_code
_entity_poly.pdbx_strand_id
1 'polypeptide(L)' 'MIVHKSFYQDKLKEAFQICKNFDEKDTPFVALALKLNLPIWTNDKKMLSYADKTNKFMTISTKELVKMLKSKET' A
#
# COMPACT_ATOMS: atom_id res chain seq x y z
N MET A 1 3.21 12.36 -8.69
CA MET A 1 2.47 13.10 -7.64
C MET A 1 3.41 13.30 -6.46
N ILE A 2 3.57 14.54 -5.99
CA ILE A 2 4.35 14.83 -4.78
C ILE A 2 3.33 15.21 -3.71
N VAL A 3 3.22 14.41 -2.65
CA VAL A 3 2.33 14.68 -1.51
C VAL A 3 3.18 15.19 -0.36
N HIS A 4 2.81 16.34 0.19
CA HIS A 4 3.55 16.92 1.31
C HIS A 4 3.40 16.05 2.56
N LYS A 5 4.50 15.83 3.29
CA LYS A 5 4.55 14.93 4.46
C LYS A 5 3.50 15.27 5.52
N SER A 6 3.20 16.57 5.68
CA SER A 6 2.18 17.05 6.62
C SER A 6 0.79 16.44 6.40
N PHE A 7 0.50 15.95 5.20
CA PHE A 7 -0.80 15.36 4.88
C PHE A 7 -1.03 13.98 5.52
N TYR A 8 0.02 13.15 5.59
CA TYR A 8 -0.06 11.76 6.08
C TYR A 8 0.80 11.51 7.31
N GLN A 9 1.37 12.56 7.91
CA GLN A 9 2.28 12.44 9.06
C GLN A 9 1.64 11.76 10.27
N ASP A 10 0.32 11.90 10.44
CA ASP A 10 -0.47 11.25 11.50
C ASP A 10 -0.46 9.72 11.37
N LYS A 11 -0.26 9.20 10.15
CA LYS A 11 -0.20 7.77 9.85
C LYS A 11 1.21 7.19 9.83
N LEU A 12 2.25 8.01 9.95
CA LEU A 12 3.65 7.55 9.88
C LEU A 12 4.02 6.56 10.98
N LYS A 13 3.55 6.78 12.21
CA LYS A 13 3.86 5.87 13.34
C LYS A 13 3.24 4.50 13.12
N GLU A 14 1.98 4.47 12.69
CA GLU A 14 1.25 3.23 12.38
C GLU A 14 1.91 2.49 11.21
N ALA A 15 2.19 3.21 10.12
CA ALA A 15 2.86 2.66 8.95
C ALA A 15 4.26 2.12 9.26
N PHE A 16 5.04 2.80 10.10
CA PHE A 16 6.36 2.32 10.50
C PHE A 16 6.29 0.98 11.25
N GLN A 17 5.30 0.82 12.15
CA GLN A 17 5.08 -0.44 12.87
C GLN A 17 4.67 -1.61 11.95
N ILE A 18 4.09 -1.30 10.79
CA ILE A 18 3.77 -2.27 9.74
C ILE A 18 5.04 -2.59 8.94
N CYS A 19 5.72 -1.56 8.44
CA CYS A 19 6.87 -1.63 7.55
C CYS A 19 8.11 -2.27 8.16
N LYS A 20 8.34 -2.12 9.48
CA LYS A 20 9.46 -2.77 10.19
C LYS A 20 9.53 -4.30 10.02
N ASN A 21 8.45 -4.93 9.60
CA ASN A 21 8.38 -6.39 9.41
C ASN A 21 8.83 -6.85 8.02
N PHE A 22 9.01 -5.94 7.05
CA PHE A 22 9.42 -6.30 5.69
C PHE A 22 10.38 -5.29 5.04
N ASP A 23 10.08 -3.99 5.07
CA ASP A 23 10.92 -2.90 4.60
C ASP A 23 10.48 -1.56 5.23
N GLU A 24 11.35 -0.95 6.04
CA GLU A 24 11.10 0.33 6.69
C GLU A 24 10.99 1.50 5.72
N LYS A 25 11.64 1.42 4.55
CA LYS A 25 11.65 2.52 3.57
C LYS A 25 10.29 2.74 2.93
N ASP A 26 9.41 1.75 2.97
CA ASP A 26 8.05 1.83 2.43
C ASP A 26 7.05 2.58 3.33
N THR A 27 7.49 2.99 4.53
CA THR A 27 6.67 3.69 5.52
C THR A 27 5.88 4.87 4.92
N PRO A 28 6.45 5.76 4.08
CA PRO A 28 5.68 6.87 3.51
C PRO A 28 4.55 6.43 2.58
N PHE A 29 4.74 5.35 1.81
CA PHE A 29 3.72 4.83 0.90
C PHE A 29 2.58 4.17 1.66
N VAL A 30 2.90 3.35 2.68
CA VAL A 30 1.90 2.72 3.55
C VAL A 30 1.13 3.78 4.34
N ALA A 31 1.82 4.80 4.88
CA ALA A 31 1.16 5.89 5.60
C ALA A 31 0.18 6.66 4.71
N LEU A 32 0.58 6.94 3.46
CA LEU A 32 -0.30 7.62 2.51
C LEU A 32 -1.50 6.77 2.13
N ALA A 33 -1.31 5.47 1.89
CA ALA A 33 -2.38 4.53 1.58
C ALA A 33 -3.39 4.41 2.73
N LEU A 34 -2.90 4.33 3.98
CA LEU A 34 -3.74 4.35 5.18
C LEU A 34 -4.50 5.67 5.32
N LYS A 35 -3.86 6.80 5.01
CA LYS A 35 -4.50 8.13 5.08
C LYS A 35 -5.63 8.27 4.06
N LEU A 36 -5.42 7.75 2.85
CA LEU A 36 -6.39 7.83 1.76
C LEU A 36 -7.40 6.67 1.75
N ASN A 37 -7.17 5.64 2.56
CA ASN A 37 -7.90 4.38 2.53
C ASN A 37 -7.92 3.74 1.12
N LEU A 38 -6.77 3.73 0.45
CA LEU A 38 -6.61 3.22 -0.92
C LEU A 38 -5.63 2.04 -0.98
N PRO A 39 -5.80 1.12 -1.95
CA PRO A 39 -4.85 0.05 -2.18
C PRO A 39 -3.52 0.58 -2.72
N ILE A 40 -2.42 -0.02 -2.26
CA ILE A 40 -1.09 0.22 -2.82
C ILE A 40 -0.91 -0.66 -4.04
N TRP A 41 -0.64 -0.04 -5.19
CA TRP A 41 -0.21 -0.80 -6.37
C TRP A 41 1.27 -1.16 -6.25
N THR A 42 1.56 -2.46 -6.09
CA THR A 42 2.92 -2.97 -5.93
C THR A 42 3.05 -4.41 -6.45
N ASN A 43 4.25 -4.78 -6.90
CA ASN A 43 4.62 -6.18 -7.17
C ASN A 43 5.66 -6.70 -6.17
N ASP A 44 5.94 -5.97 -5.09
CA ASP A 44 6.80 -6.45 -4.02
C ASP A 44 6.16 -7.65 -3.32
N LYS A 45 6.80 -8.82 -3.41
CA LYS A 45 6.27 -10.07 -2.86
C LYS A 45 6.16 -10.06 -1.34
N LYS A 46 7.06 -9.35 -0.64
CA LYS A 46 7.03 -9.28 0.83
C LYS A 46 5.87 -8.40 1.28
N MET A 47 5.66 -7.26 0.62
CA MET A 47 4.54 -6.36 0.93
C MET A 47 3.19 -7.04 0.63
N LEU A 48 3.04 -7.66 -0.54
CA LEU A 48 1.83 -8.42 -0.90
C LEU A 48 1.53 -9.51 0.13
N SER A 49 2.52 -10.37 0.43
CA SER A 49 2.33 -11.45 1.42
C SER A 49 2.00 -10.92 2.81
N TYR A 50 2.58 -9.79 3.24
CA TYR A 50 2.28 -9.20 4.53
C TYR A 50 0.86 -8.60 4.57
N ALA A 51 0.46 -7.90 3.52
CA ALA A 51 -0.88 -7.34 3.38
C ALA A 51 -1.94 -8.44 3.45
N ASP A 52 -1.77 -9.52 2.67
CA ASP A 52 -2.69 -10.67 2.64
C ASP A 52 -2.81 -11.37 4.01
N LYS A 53 -1.71 -11.48 4.75
CA LYS A 53 -1.70 -12.14 6.07
C LYS A 53 -2.30 -11.31 7.19
N THR A 54 -2.13 -9.98 7.14
CA THR A 54 -2.46 -9.10 8.27
C THR A 54 -3.72 -8.28 8.05
N ASN A 55 -4.14 -8.11 6.79
CA ASN A 55 -5.29 -7.31 6.38
C ASN A 55 -5.27 -5.86 6.94
N LYS A 56 -4.06 -5.34 7.24
CA LYS A 56 -3.86 -4.00 7.82
C LYS A 56 -3.92 -2.87 6.79
N PHE A 57 -3.60 -3.19 5.53
CA PHE A 57 -3.69 -2.29 4.39
C PHE A 57 -3.97 -3.13 3.14
N MET A 58 -4.47 -2.47 2.10
CA MET A 58 -4.80 -3.12 0.85
C MET A 58 -3.64 -3.00 -0.15
N THR A 59 -3.44 -4.04 -0.94
CA THR A 59 -2.49 -4.04 -2.05
C THR A 59 -3.17 -4.53 -3.32
N ILE A 60 -2.64 -4.13 -4.47
CA ILE A 60 -3.03 -4.64 -5.78
C ILE A 60 -1.77 -4.87 -6.60
N SER A 61 -1.64 -6.05 -7.19
CA SER A 61 -0.56 -6.36 -8.13
C SER A 61 -0.87 -5.85 -9.53
N THR A 62 0.16 -5.69 -10.37
CA THR A 62 -0.05 -5.34 -11.78
C THR A 62 -0.93 -6.38 -12.50
N LYS A 63 -0.79 -7.67 -12.15
CA LYS A 63 -1.58 -8.75 -12.74
C LYS A 63 -3.07 -8.59 -12.40
N GLU A 64 -3.39 -8.29 -11.15
CA GLU A 64 -4.76 -8.05 -10.70
C GLU A 64 -5.34 -6.79 -11.32
N LEU A 65 -4.56 -5.69 -11.35
CA LEU A 65 -4.98 -4.44 -11.97
C LEU A 65 -5.33 -4.63 -13.46
N VAL A 66 -4.47 -5.32 -14.21
CA VAL A 66 -4.73 -5.64 -15.63
C VAL A 66 -5.97 -6.51 -15.79
N LYS A 67 -6.18 -7.50 -14.92
CA LYS A 67 -7.40 -8.32 -14.94
C LYS A 67 -8.66 -7.48 -14.70
N MET A 68 -8.62 -6.55 -13.73
CA MET A 68 -9.73 -5.66 -13.40
C MET A 68 -10.06 -4.68 -14.54
N LEU A 69 -9.04 -4.19 -15.25
CA LEU A 69 -9.23 -3.30 -16.40
C LEU A 69 -9.90 -4.06 -17.56
N LYS A 70 -9.39 -5.25 -17.89
CA LYS A 70 -9.98 -6.09 -18.96
C LYS A 70 -11.42 -6.51 -18.68
N SER A 71 -11.76 -6.78 -17.41
CA SER A 71 -13.14 -7.13 -17.04
C SER A 71 -14.13 -5.95 -17.10
N LYS A 72 -13.65 -4.71 -17.25
CA LYS A 72 -14.50 -3.51 -17.40
C LYS A 72 -14.69 -3.11 -18.87
N GLU A 73 -13.97 -3.75 -19.79
CA GLU A 73 -14.09 -3.53 -21.24
C GLU A 73 -15.15 -4.46 -21.88
N THR A 74 -15.89 -5.22 -21.07
CA THR A 74 -17.01 -6.09 -21.47
C THR A 74 -18.28 -5.65 -20.74
#